data_AF-A0A354HU50-F1
#
_entry.id   AF-A0A354HU50-F1
#
_cell.length_a   1.000
_cell.length_b   1.000
_cell.length_c   1.000
_cell.angle_alpha   90.00
_cell.angle_beta   90.00
_cell.angle_gamma   90.00
#
_symmetry.space_group_name_H-M   'P 1'
#
loop_
_entity.id
_entity.type
_entity.pdbx_description
1 polymer ?
#
loop_
_entity_poly.entity_id
_entity_poly.type
_entity_poly.pdbx_seq_one_letter_code
_entity_poly.pdbx_strand_id
1 'polypeptide(L)'
;AVSKYLLVAVVALGVGIFLSLALLRIVYKIPIILLLGGGFALACILAFFSAPEFIAVAFDAGGATTGPVTVPFILALGVGMSAVRGSNAASAESFGFLGMGAVGPIVAILLLGVLYK
;
A
#
# COMPACT_ATOMS: atom_id res chain seq x y z
N ALA A 1 16.51 5.78 -18.62
CA ALA A 1 15.05 5.81 -18.85
C ALA A 1 14.41 4.59 -18.16
N VAL A 2 13.42 4.80 -17.30
CA VAL A 2 12.73 3.70 -16.60
C VAL A 2 11.74 3.04 -17.57
N SER A 3 11.79 1.72 -17.70
CA SER A 3 10.86 0.98 -18.56
C SER A 3 9.45 0.98 -17.96
N LYS A 4 8.43 1.21 -18.78
CA LYS A 4 7.01 1.16 -18.37
C LYS A 4 6.67 -0.15 -17.65
N TYR A 5 7.19 -1.28 -18.16
CA TYR A 5 6.95 -2.60 -17.58
C TYR A 5 7.58 -2.74 -16.19
N LEU A 6 8.74 -2.13 -15.97
CA LEU A 6 9.39 -2.10 -14.65
C LEU A 6 8.53 -1.34 -13.64
N LEU A 7 8.01 -0.18 -14.04
CA LEU A 7 7.18 0.67 -13.19
C LEU A 7 5.87 -0.06 -12.78
N VAL A 8 5.22 -0.71 -13.74
CA VAL A 8 4.03 -1.53 -13.47
C VAL A 8 4.36 -2.71 -12.56
N ALA A 9 5.48 -3.41 -12.79
CA ALA A 9 5.89 -4.54 -11.96
C ALA A 9 6.19 -4.12 -10.51
N VAL A 10 6.89 -2.99 -10.32
CA VAL A 10 7.22 -2.43 -9.00
C VAL A 10 5.96 -2.03 -8.25
N VAL A 11 5.02 -1.35 -8.91
CA VAL A 11 3.71 -1.00 -8.30
C VAL A 11 2.93 -2.25 -7.92
N ALA A 12 2.80 -3.21 -8.82
CA ALA A 12 2.07 -4.45 -8.57
C ALA A 12 2.67 -5.25 -7.41
N LEU A 13 4.00 -5.36 -7.34
CA LEU A 13 4.71 -5.97 -6.22
C LEU A 13 4.49 -5.19 -4.91
N GLY A 14 4.55 -3.86 -4.96
CA GLY A 14 4.29 -3.00 -3.81
C GLY A 14 2.89 -3.23 -3.22
N VAL A 15 1.85 -3.21 -4.06
CA VAL A 15 0.47 -3.51 -3.64
C VAL A 15 0.38 -4.92 -3.06
N GLY A 16 0.89 -5.92 -3.77
CA GLY A 16 0.79 -7.32 -3.37
C GLY A 16 1.45 -7.60 -2.01
N ILE A 17 2.66 -7.07 -1.80
CA ILE A 17 3.41 -7.25 -0.55
C ILE A 17 2.69 -6.55 0.61
N PHE A 18 2.27 -5.30 0.44
CA PHE A 18 1.62 -4.55 1.52
C PHE A 18 0.23 -5.07 1.84
N LEU A 19 -0.55 -5.50 0.84
CA LEU A 19 -1.84 -6.13 1.06
C LEU A 19 -1.68 -7.49 1.76
N SER A 20 -0.65 -8.26 1.38
CA SER A 20 -0.30 -9.51 2.07
C SER A 20 0.12 -9.27 3.53
N LEU A 21 0.92 -8.23 3.80
CA LEU A 21 1.27 -7.80 5.17
C LEU A 21 0.03 -7.38 5.96
N ALA A 22 -0.90 -6.66 5.33
CA ALA A 22 -2.16 -6.25 5.93
C ALA A 22 -3.03 -7.46 6.32
N LEU A 23 -3.06 -8.50 5.49
CA LEU A 23 -3.71 -9.77 5.80
C LEU A 23 -2.96 -10.55 6.88
N LEU A 24 -1.63 -10.62 6.81
CA LEU A 24 -0.78 -11.34 7.76
C LEU A 24 -0.95 -10.79 9.19
N ARG A 25 -1.19 -9.48 9.33
CA ARG A 25 -1.47 -8.84 10.62
C ARG A 25 -2.61 -9.51 11.38
N ILE A 26 -3.58 -10.11 10.68
CA ILE A 26 -4.75 -10.74 11.29
C ILE A 26 -4.31 -11.93 12.14
N VAL A 27 -3.34 -12.70 11.65
CA VAL A 27 -2.75 -13.85 12.35
C VAL A 27 -1.97 -13.38 13.58
N TYR A 28 -1.16 -12.34 13.43
CA TYR A 28 -0.33 -11.80 14.51
C TYR A 28 -1.03 -10.80 15.43
N LYS A 29 -2.32 -10.52 15.20
CA LYS A 29 -3.12 -9.53 15.95
C LYS A 29 -2.47 -8.13 16.04
N ILE A 30 -1.72 -7.73 15.01
CA ILE A 30 -1.05 -6.42 14.97
C ILE A 30 -2.08 -5.34 14.57
N PRO A 31 -2.13 -4.20 15.27
CA PRO A 31 -3.05 -3.12 14.92
C PRO A 31 -2.65 -2.45 13.60
N ILE A 32 -3.63 -2.20 12.71
CA ILE A 32 -3.39 -1.66 11.36
C ILE A 32 -2.70 -0.30 11.42
N ILE A 33 -2.98 0.49 12.45
CA ILE A 33 -2.42 1.84 12.62
C ILE A 33 -0.89 1.81 12.68
N LEU A 34 -0.28 0.74 13.23
CA LEU A 34 1.17 0.58 13.27
C LEU A 34 1.74 0.26 11.89
N LEU A 35 1.03 -0.56 11.10
CA LEU A 35 1.42 -0.87 9.72
C LEU A 35 1.28 0.36 8.82
N LEU A 36 0.16 1.10 8.93
CA LEU A 36 -0.07 2.32 8.18
C LEU A 36 0.94 3.40 8.56
N GLY A 37 1.08 3.67 9.87
CA GLY A 37 2.02 4.65 10.39
C GLY A 37 3.46 4.30 10.04
N GLY A 38 3.86 3.04 10.20
CA GLY A 38 5.19 2.55 9.83
C GLY A 38 5.45 2.65 8.32
N GLY A 39 4.46 2.31 7.49
CA GLY A 39 4.56 2.43 6.04
C GLY A 39 4.68 3.87 5.54
N PHE A 40 3.90 4.80 6.11
CA PHE A 40 4.04 6.23 5.80
C PHE A 40 5.33 6.82 6.37
N ALA A 41 5.76 6.43 7.57
CA ALA A 41 7.05 6.84 8.12
C ALA A 41 8.21 6.39 7.23
N LEU A 42 8.15 5.13 6.74
CA LEU A 42 9.11 4.61 5.77
C LEU A 42 9.07 5.40 4.45
N ALA A 43 7.89 5.74 3.94
CA ALA A 43 7.75 6.58 2.76
C ALA A 43 8.37 7.98 2.98
N CYS A 44 8.13 8.63 4.12
CA CYS A 44 8.76 9.90 4.45
C CYS A 44 10.29 9.80 4.49
N ILE A 45 10.84 8.74 5.11
CA ILE A 45 12.28 8.51 5.16
C ILE A 45 12.84 8.33 3.74
N LEU A 46 12.24 7.47 2.92
CA LEU A 46 12.68 7.21 1.55
C LEU A 46 12.56 8.45 0.64
N ALA A 47 11.58 9.32 0.89
CA ALA A 47 11.41 10.56 0.14
C ALA A 47 12.61 11.51 0.32
N PHE A 48 13.25 11.55 1.49
CA PHE A 48 14.48 12.36 1.68
C PHE A 48 15.66 11.88 0.83
N PHE A 49 15.65 10.61 0.41
CA PHE A 49 16.72 10.00 -0.38
C PHE A 49 16.38 9.86 -1.88
N SER A 50 15.15 10.15 -2.28
CA SER A 50 14.68 10.03 -3.66
C SER A 50 14.71 11.36 -4.41
N ALA A 51 14.88 11.30 -5.74
CA ALA A 51 14.76 12.49 -6.58
C ALA A 51 13.29 12.98 -6.68
N PRO A 52 13.05 14.29 -6.88
CA PRO A 52 11.71 14.88 -6.91
C PRO A 52 10.75 14.23 -7.90
N GLU A 53 11.26 13.74 -9.03
CA GLU A 53 10.48 13.10 -10.10
C GLU A 53 9.88 11.78 -9.61
N PHE A 54 10.64 10.98 -8.85
CA PHE A 54 10.15 9.72 -8.28
C PHE A 54 9.15 9.96 -7.16
N ILE A 55 9.31 11.03 -6.39
CA ILE A 55 8.34 11.41 -5.34
C ILE A 55 6.98 11.71 -5.99
N ALA A 56 6.96 12.51 -7.05
CA ALA A 56 5.72 12.83 -7.78
C ALA A 56 5.05 11.56 -8.33
N VAL A 57 5.82 10.67 -8.96
CA VAL A 57 5.30 9.40 -9.51
C VAL A 57 4.81 8.46 -8.41
N ALA A 58 5.49 8.40 -7.25
CA ALA A 58 5.09 7.55 -6.14
C ALA A 58 3.72 7.92 -5.61
N PHE A 59 3.47 9.21 -5.37
CA PHE A 59 2.20 9.69 -4.85
C PHE A 59 1.07 9.63 -5.89
N ASP A 60 1.37 9.86 -7.18
CA ASP A 60 0.40 9.64 -8.26
C ASP A 60 -0.01 8.17 -8.36
N ALA A 61 0.95 7.23 -8.29
CA ALA A 61 0.67 5.80 -8.33
C ALA A 61 -0.13 5.30 -7.10
N GLY A 62 0.17 5.85 -5.91
CA GLY A 62 -0.63 5.60 -4.70
C GLY A 62 -2.07 6.10 -4.84
N GLY A 63 -2.28 7.25 -5.47
CA GLY A 63 -3.61 7.75 -5.80
C GLY A 63 -4.31 6.89 -6.87
N ALA A 64 -3.60 6.51 -7.94
CA ALA A 64 -4.13 5.72 -9.04
C ALA A 64 -4.63 4.32 -8.61
N THR A 65 -4.06 3.77 -7.54
CA THR A 65 -4.52 2.49 -6.95
C THR A 65 -5.83 2.61 -6.17
N THR A 66 -6.32 3.83 -5.91
CA THR A 66 -7.66 4.08 -5.32
C THR A 66 -8.76 4.26 -6.37
N GLY A 67 -8.59 3.65 -7.55
CA GLY A 67 -9.57 3.71 -8.63
C GLY A 67 -10.92 3.03 -8.31
N PRO A 68 -11.94 3.30 -9.15
CA PRO A 68 -13.31 2.81 -8.96
C PRO A 68 -13.45 1.28 -8.99
N VAL A 69 -12.42 0.57 -9.47
CA VAL A 69 -12.38 -0.90 -9.51
C VAL A 69 -11.66 -1.48 -8.28
N THR A 70 -10.52 -0.92 -7.89
CA THR A 70 -9.68 -1.44 -6.82
C THR A 70 -10.24 -1.16 -5.43
N VAL A 71 -10.87 0.01 -5.23
CA VAL A 71 -11.50 0.36 -3.94
C VAL A 71 -12.56 -0.65 -3.53
N PRO A 72 -13.63 -0.92 -4.32
CA PRO A 72 -14.66 -1.87 -3.91
C PRO A 72 -14.11 -3.28 -3.73
N PHE A 73 -13.12 -3.68 -4.53
CA PHE A 73 -12.45 -4.97 -4.37
C PHE A 73 -11.75 -5.11 -3.00
N ILE A 74 -10.93 -4.14 -2.61
CA ILE A 74 -10.21 -4.18 -1.32
C ILE A 74 -11.19 -4.06 -0.14
N LEU A 75 -12.23 -3.23 -0.28
CA LEU A 75 -13.25 -3.10 0.76
C LEU A 75 -14.01 -4.41 0.96
N ALA A 76 -14.42 -5.08 -0.12
CA ALA A 76 -15.08 -6.39 -0.08
C ALA A 76 -14.18 -7.45 0.56
N LEU A 77 -12.88 -7.44 0.25
CA LEU A 77 -11.89 -8.30 0.90
C LEU A 77 -11.83 -8.03 2.41
N GLY A 78 -11.82 -6.76 2.84
CA GLY A 78 -11.85 -6.41 4.26
C GLY A 78 -13.13 -6.83 4.99
N VAL A 79 -14.28 -6.73 4.33
CA VAL A 79 -15.57 -7.20 4.88
C VAL A 79 -15.55 -8.71 5.04
N GLY A 80 -15.09 -9.44 4.02
CA GLY A 80 -14.96 -10.91 4.07
C GLY A 80 -14.05 -11.36 5.20
N MET A 81 -12.88 -10.73 5.35
CA MET A 81 -11.96 -11.04 6.45
C MET A 81 -12.53 -10.72 7.83
N SER A 82 -13.29 -9.63 7.95
CA SER A 82 -13.93 -9.25 9.22
C SER A 82 -15.04 -10.22 9.62
N ALA A 83 -15.79 -10.73 8.63
CA ALA A 83 -16.81 -11.75 8.84
C ALA A 83 -16.21 -13.06 9.36
N VAL A 84 -15.10 -13.53 8.75
CA VAL A 84 -14.38 -14.74 9.19
C VAL A 84 -13.83 -14.58 10.62
N ARG A 85 -13.41 -13.37 10.99
CA ARG A 85 -12.87 -13.07 12.32
C ARG A 85 -13.97 -12.86 13.38
N GLY A 86 -15.25 -12.79 13.00
CA GLY A 86 -16.35 -12.48 13.91
C GLY A 86 -16.25 -11.07 14.52
N SER A 87 -15.62 -10.13 13.82
CA SER A 87 -15.36 -8.78 14.32
C SER A 87 -16.42 -7.80 13.83
N ASN A 88 -17.04 -7.05 14.74
CA ASN A 88 -18.04 -6.02 14.42
C ASN A 88 -17.45 -4.74 13.79
N ALA A 89 -16.13 -4.67 13.60
CA ALA A 89 -15.41 -3.50 13.10
C ALA A 89 -15.06 -3.60 11.60
N ALA A 90 -15.96 -4.15 10.78
CA ALA A 90 -15.69 -4.42 9.36
C ALA A 90 -15.27 -3.17 8.58
N SER A 91 -15.90 -2.03 8.84
CA SER A 91 -15.61 -0.77 8.14
C SER A 91 -14.17 -0.31 8.40
N ALA A 92 -13.74 -0.30 9.67
CA ALA A 92 -12.41 0.16 10.05
C ALA A 92 -11.30 -0.75 9.49
N GLU A 93 -11.54 -2.05 9.44
CA GLU A 93 -10.63 -3.03 8.83
C GLU A 93 -10.51 -2.84 7.32
N SER A 94 -11.64 -2.68 6.63
CA SER A 94 -11.67 -2.47 5.18
C SER A 94 -10.95 -1.20 4.75
N PHE A 95 -11.18 -0.07 5.44
CA PHE A 95 -10.46 1.17 5.16
C PHE A 95 -8.97 1.06 5.50
N GLY A 96 -8.62 0.29 6.54
CA GLY A 96 -7.23 -0.02 6.86
C GLY A 96 -6.51 -0.80 5.75
N PHE A 97 -7.16 -1.80 5.17
CA PHE A 97 -6.61 -2.54 4.02
C PHE A 97 -6.52 -1.69 2.76
N LEU A 98 -7.51 -0.82 2.54
CA LEU A 98 -7.45 0.14 1.45
C LEU A 98 -6.24 1.07 1.59
N GLY A 99 -5.99 1.58 2.79
CA GLY A 99 -4.80 2.40 3.07
C GLY A 99 -3.50 1.65 2.81
N MET A 100 -3.39 0.39 3.24
CA MET A 100 -2.21 -0.44 2.95
C MET A 100 -2.00 -0.66 1.45
N GLY A 101 -3.08 -0.82 0.69
CA GLY A 101 -3.04 -0.92 -0.77
C GLY A 101 -2.46 0.32 -1.45
N ALA A 102 -2.67 1.52 -0.88
CA ALA A 102 -2.12 2.77 -1.39
C ALA A 102 -0.66 3.02 -0.94
N VAL A 103 -0.30 2.63 0.28
CA VAL A 103 1.07 2.79 0.81
C VAL A 103 2.09 1.92 0.08
N GLY A 104 1.69 0.71 -0.34
CA GLY A 104 2.58 -0.22 -1.06
C GLY A 104 3.24 0.36 -2.32
N PRO A 105 2.47 0.88 -3.29
CA PRO A 105 2.99 1.58 -4.47
C PRO A 105 3.94 2.73 -4.14
N ILE A 106 3.58 3.55 -3.15
CA ILE A 106 4.37 4.72 -2.74
C ILE A 106 5.75 4.26 -2.28
N VAL A 107 5.81 3.34 -1.33
CA VAL A 107 7.07 2.80 -0.79
C VAL A 107 7.88 2.10 -1.89
N ALA A 108 7.23 1.34 -2.77
CA ALA A 108 7.90 0.61 -3.84
C ALA A 108 8.55 1.54 -4.88
N ILE A 109 7.87 2.61 -5.29
CA ILE A 109 8.42 3.59 -6.24
C ILE A 109 9.50 4.45 -5.57
N LEU A 110 9.33 4.85 -4.31
CA LEU A 110 10.38 5.56 -3.59
C LEU A 110 11.63 4.70 -3.41
N LEU A 111 11.49 3.41 -3.10
CA LEU A 111 12.62 2.47 -3.11
C LEU A 111 13.29 2.41 -4.48
N LEU A 112 12.51 2.37 -5.56
CA LEU A 112 13.05 2.41 -6.91
C LEU A 112 13.81 3.73 -7.17
N GLY A 113 13.30 4.87 -6.71
CA GLY A 113 13.94 6.18 -6.85
C GLY A 113 15.22 6.34 -6.04
N VAL A 114 15.36 5.64 -4.91
CA VAL A 114 16.63 5.57 -4.18
C VAL A 114 17.68 4.74 -4.94
N LEU A 115 17.25 3.69 -5.64
CA LEU A 115 18.13 2.79 -6.41
C LEU A 115 18.52 3.38 -7.78
N TYR A 116 17.57 4.02 -8.46
CA TYR A 116 17.75 4.71 -9.74
C TYR A 116 17.88 6.20 -9.46
N LYS A 117 19.12 6.64 -9.21
CA LYS A 117 19.45 8.05 -9.01
C LYS A 117 19.39 8.83 -10.32
#